data_AF-A0A378B6B8-F1
#
_entry.id   AF-A0A378B6B8-F1
#
_cell.length_a   1.000
_cell.length_b   1.000
_cell.length_c   1.000
_cell.angle_alpha   90.00
_cell.angle_beta   90.00
_cell.angle_gamma   90.00
#
_symmetry.space_group_name_H-M   'P 1'
#
loop_
_entity.id
_entity.type
_entity.pdbx_description
1 polymer ?
#
loop_
_entity_poly.entity_id
_entity_poly.type
_entity_poly.pdbx_seq_one_letter_code
_entity_poly.pdbx_strand_id
1 'polypeptide(L)' 'MKQAVAYLEPFIEASKEQGSSNGKMVIATVKGDVHDIGKNIVGVVLQCNNYEIIDLGVMVPADKILKTAKEVTRI' A
#
# COMPACT_ATOMS: atom_id res chain seq x y z
N MET A 1 17.55 -2.02 -5.77
CA MET A 1 16.79 -1.80 -4.52
C MET A 1 15.56 -2.69 -4.44
N LYS A 2 14.50 -2.50 -5.26
CA LYS A 2 13.27 -3.35 -5.22
C LYS A 2 13.54 -4.86 -5.28
N GLN A 3 14.44 -5.31 -6.16
CA GLN A 3 14.77 -6.75 -6.27
C GLN A 3 15.47 -7.31 -5.01
N ALA A 4 16.34 -6.52 -4.38
CA ALA A 4 17.01 -6.92 -3.14
C ALA A 4 16.02 -6.97 -1.97
N VAL A 5 15.11 -6.00 -1.90
CA VAL A 5 14.03 -5.98 -0.90
C VAL A 5 13.07 -7.16 -1.11
N ALA A 6 12.66 -7.43 -2.35
CA ALA A 6 11.79 -8.57 -2.69
C ALA A 6 12.43 -9.93 -2.37
N TYR A 7 13.74 -10.06 -2.54
CA TYR A 7 14.47 -11.29 -2.15
C TYR A 7 14.51 -11.47 -0.63
N LEU A 8 14.64 -10.38 0.12
CA LEU A 8 14.75 -10.40 1.58
C LEU A 8 13.39 -10.41 2.29
N GLU A 9 12.33 -9.99 1.61
CA GLU A 9 10.94 -9.91 2.10
C GLU A 9 10.49 -11.18 2.86
N PRO A 10 10.61 -12.40 2.31
CA PRO A 10 10.16 -13.61 3.02
C PRO A 10 10.96 -13.90 4.31
N PHE A 11 12.25 -13.54 4.34
CA PHE A 11 13.09 -13.71 5.52
C PHE A 11 12.80 -12.64 6.58
N ILE A 12 12.52 -11.41 6.13
CA ILE A 12 12.12 -10.30 7.01
C ILE A 12 10.75 -10.61 7.62
N GLU A 13 9.79 -11.12 6.84
CA GLU A 13 8.47 -11.52 7.34
C GLU A 13 8.54 -12.70 8.32
N ALA A 14 9.37 -13.71 8.04
CA ALA A 14 9.61 -14.83 8.96
C ALA A 14 10.31 -14.41 10.26
N SER A 15 11.08 -13.31 10.22
CA SER A 15 11.80 -12.76 11.38
C SER A 15 11.01 -11.69 12.13
N LYS A 16 9.92 -11.18 11.54
CA LYS A 16 9.01 -10.26 12.21
C LYS A 16 8.21 -11.07 13.22
N GLU A 17 8.54 -10.92 14.51
CA GLU A 17 7.47 -10.86 15.52
C GLU A 17 6.40 -9.92 14.98
N GLN A 18 5.10 -10.19 15.20
CA GLN A 18 3.98 -9.38 14.68
C GLN A 18 4.09 -7.91 15.15
N GLY A 19 5.01 -7.16 14.57
CA GLY A 19 5.28 -5.77 14.86
C GLY A 19 4.17 -5.00 14.21
N SER A 20 3.46 -4.22 15.02
CA SER A 20 2.37 -3.39 14.52
C SER A 20 2.91 -2.47 13.43
N SER A 21 2.29 -2.50 12.26
CA SER A 21 2.46 -1.43 11.28
C SER A 21 2.04 -0.10 11.92
N ASN A 22 2.68 1.00 11.51
CA ASN A 22 2.28 2.36 11.91
C ASN A 22 0.87 2.73 11.41
N GLY A 23 0.33 1.97 10.47
CA GLY A 23 -1.01 2.13 9.96
C GLY A 23 -1.17 1.48 8.59
N LYS A 24 -2.42 1.18 8.23
CA LYS A 24 -2.79 0.66 6.92
C LYS A 24 -3.41 1.78 6.09
N MET A 25 -3.01 1.90 4.83
CA MET A 25 -3.52 2.92 3.92
C MET A 25 -3.90 2.31 2.57
N VAL A 26 -5.07 2.70 2.06
CA VAL A 26 -5.50 2.42 0.69
C VAL A 26 -5.15 3.63 -0.18
N ILE A 27 -4.40 3.41 -1.27
CA ILE A 27 -4.04 4.46 -2.24
C ILE A 27 -4.56 4.09 -3.63
N ALA A 28 -5.01 5.08 -4.39
CA ALA A 28 -5.56 4.92 -5.73
C ALA A 28 -5.55 6.26 -6.46
N THR A 29 -5.55 6.26 -7.80
CA THR A 29 -6.04 7.44 -8.54
C THR A 29 -7.52 7.26 -8.84
N VAL A 30 -8.26 8.37 -8.82
CA VAL A 30 -9.71 8.35 -9.02
C VAL A 30 -10.06 7.99 -10.47
N LYS A 31 -11.31 7.56 -10.70
CA LYS A 31 -11.83 7.29 -12.03
C LYS A 31 -11.58 8.48 -12.98
N GLY A 32 -10.99 8.19 -14.14
CA GLY A 32 -10.65 9.19 -15.15
C GLY A 32 -9.26 9.81 -15.01
N ASP A 33 -8.55 9.52 -13.92
CA ASP A 33 -7.17 9.95 -13.71
C ASP A 33 -6.18 8.79 -13.87
N VAL A 34 -5.18 8.98 -14.72
CA VAL A 34 -4.10 8.00 -15.00
C VAL A 34 -2.75 8.42 -14.42
N HIS A 35 -2.64 9.60 -13.80
CA HIS A 35 -1.37 10.11 -13.31
C HIS A 35 -0.97 9.44 -11.99
N ASP A 36 -0.01 8.52 -12.04
CA ASP A 36 0.34 7.66 -10.90
C ASP A 36 1.75 7.84 -10.34
N ILE A 37 2.59 8.69 -10.96
CA ILE A 37 3.98 8.90 -10.53
C ILE A 37 4.04 9.36 -9.07
N GLY A 38 3.25 10.38 -8.71
CA GLY A 38 3.18 10.88 -7.34
C GLY A 38 2.66 9.82 -6.35
N LYS A 39 1.61 9.10 -6.73
CA LYS A 39 1.05 7.97 -5.95
C LYS A 39 2.13 6.92 -5.66
N ASN A 40 2.90 6.52 -6.68
CA ASN A 40 3.91 5.48 -6.57
C ASN A 40 5.08 5.91 -5.66
N ILE A 41 5.50 7.18 -5.75
CA ILE A 41 6.53 7.74 -4.85
C ILE A 41 6.02 7.72 -3.40
N VAL A 42 4.79 8.21 -3.15
CA VAL A 42 4.19 8.22 -1.81
C VAL A 42 4.05 6.79 -1.26
N GLY A 43 3.60 5.85 -2.08
CA GLY A 43 3.49 4.44 -1.70
C GLY A 43 4.82 3.86 -1.22
N VAL A 44 5.91 4.08 -1.98
CA VAL A 44 7.26 3.61 -1.61
C VAL A 44 7.74 4.29 -0.32
N VAL A 45 7.57 5.61 -0.20
CA VAL A 45 8.01 6.36 0.99
C VAL A 45 7.30 5.85 2.25
N LEU A 46 5.99 5.61 2.19
CA LEU A 46 5.23 5.11 3.33
C LEU A 46 5.61 3.66 3.70
N GLN A 47 5.82 2.79 2.72
CA GLN A 47 6.33 1.43 2.97
C GLN A 47 7.71 1.45 3.65
N CYS A 48 8.60 2.36 3.26
CA CYS A 48 9.88 2.59 3.94
C CYS A 48 9.73 3.06 5.40
N ASN A 49 8.57 3.59 5.78
CA ASN A 49 8.24 4.06 7.12
C ASN A 49 7.29 3.11 7.88
N ASN A 50 7.32 1.82 7.55
CA ASN A 50 6.57 0.75 8.23
C ASN A 50 5.04 0.89 8.16
N TYR A 51 4.51 1.53 7.11
CA TYR A 51 3.08 1.51 6.78
C TYR A 51 2.75 0.34 5.85
N GLU A 52 1.57 -0.25 6.04
CA GLU A 52 0.99 -1.21 5.11
C GLU A 52 0.22 -0.47 4.02
N ILE A 53 0.65 -0.60 2.77
CA ILE A 53 0.05 0.12 1.63
C ILE A 53 -0.69 -0.85 0.72
N ILE A 54 -1.97 -0.54 0.47
CA ILE A 54 -2.82 -1.24 -0.49
C ILE A 54 -3.06 -0.31 -1.67
N ASP A 55 -2.35 -0.57 -2.76
CA ASP A 55 -2.45 0.22 -4.00
C ASP A 55 -3.49 -0.40 -4.94
N LEU A 56 -4.56 0.34 -5.23
CA LEU A 56 -5.62 -0.08 -6.15
C LEU A 56 -5.33 0.29 -7.61
N GLY A 57 -4.23 0.97 -7.88
CA GLY A 57 -3.81 1.39 -9.22
C GLY A 57 -4.48 2.67 -9.68
N VAL A 58 -4.81 2.71 -10.97
CA VAL A 58 -5.35 3.91 -11.63
C VAL A 58 -6.80 3.76 -12.06
N MET A 59 -7.46 4.91 -12.28
CA MET A 59 -8.84 4.99 -12.76
C MET A 59 -9.85 4.24 -11.87
N VAL A 60 -9.65 4.28 -10.55
CA VAL A 60 -10.41 3.48 -9.61
C VAL A 60 -11.74 4.16 -9.25
N PRO A 61 -12.90 3.48 -9.41
CA PRO A 61 -14.18 3.99 -8.95
C PRO A 61 -14.22 4.23 -7.42
N ALA A 62 -14.91 5.28 -6.99
CA ALA A 62 -14.98 5.68 -5.58
C ALA A 62 -15.60 4.59 -4.68
N ASP A 63 -16.59 3.85 -5.18
CA ASP A 63 -17.21 2.72 -4.50
C ASP A 63 -16.19 1.61 -4.20
N LYS A 64 -15.29 1.31 -5.14
CA LYS A 64 -14.21 0.34 -4.94
C LYS A 64 -13.22 0.82 -3.88
N ILE A 65 -12.82 2.10 -3.91
CA ILE A 65 -11.92 2.68 -2.91
C ILE A 65 -12.52 2.56 -1.50
N LEU A 66 -13.77 2.98 -1.33
CA LEU A 66 -14.46 2.94 -0.04
C LEU A 66 -14.73 1.52 0.45
N LYS A 67 -15.10 0.60 -0.46
CA LYS A 67 -15.30 -0.80 -0.14
C LYS A 67 -14.01 -1.43 0.39
N THR A 68 -12.90 -1.29 -0.35
CA THR A 68 -11.61 -1.79 0.11
C THR A 68 -11.23 -1.18 1.44
N ALA A 69 -11.37 0.13 1.62
CA ALA A 69 -11.04 0.80 2.87
C ALA A 69 -11.82 0.22 4.07
N LYS A 70 -13.11 -0.08 3.91
CA LYS A 70 -13.93 -0.71 4.96
C LYS A 70 -13.55 -2.18 5.23
N GLU A 71 -13.18 -2.93 4.20
CA GLU A 71 -12.80 -4.34 4.34
C GLU A 71 -11.45 -4.50 5.07
N VAL A 72 -10.50 -3.59 4.79
CA VAL A 72 -9.11 -3.70 5.26
C VAL A 72 -8.85 -2.91 6.54
N THR A 73 -9.59 -1.82 6.76
CA THR A 73 -9.56 -1.03 7.98
C THR A 73 -10.80 -1.40 8.78
N ARG A 74 -10.66 -2.39 9.67
CA ARG A 74 -11.71 -2.71 10.65
C ARG A 74 -11.94 -1.49 11.53
N ILE A 75 -13.01 -0.75 11.25
CA ILE A 75 -13.61 0.23 12.16
C ILE A 75 -14.88 -0.40 12.73
#